data_AF-A0A1C3TTF5-F1
#
_entry.id   AF-A0A1C3TTF5-F1
#
_cell.length_a   1.000
_cell.length_b   1.000
_cell.length_c   1.000
_cell.angle_alpha   90.00
_cell.angle_beta   90.00
_cell.angle_gamma   90.00
#
_symmetry.space_group_name_H-M   'P 1'
#
loop_
_entity.id
_entity.type
_entity.pdbx_description
1 polymer ?
#
loop_
_entity_poly.entity_id
_entity_poly.type
_entity_poly.pdbx_seq_one_letter_code
_entity_poly.pdbx_strand_id
1 'polypeptide(L)'
;MSPQIATIIGLIVMFIVATALPVNMGAVAFALAFIIGGVWVGMDGKEVLAGFPGDLFLTLVGITYLFAIARNNGTIDLLVHWAVRAVRGKLVAIPWVMFVVTAVLTAFGALGPAAVAIIGPVALRFARQYRISPLLMGLLVIHGAQAGGFSPISVYGGITNKVVEKAGLDVTEMAVFLTSLGFNLLMALICFFAFGGLTLLRREPTPSLATAASVPVRDQSSHRQFAIEGHGALLSAGGGTLSTDPAALEAMSLNRDRVLTLCGLLGLGIASLLYNLNVGLVSMTVAVVLALLSPKAQKGAVDGISWSTVLLISGVVTYVAVLQESGAVDYIGNGVSDIGIPLLGALLVCYVGGIVSAFASSAAVLGATIPLAVPFLLQGHLGAAGVICALAISSTVVDVSPFSTNGALVVASAAPDERESLYKRFLIYSGLVVLFGPLLAWLLLVVPGWL
;
A
#
# COMPACT_ATOMS: atom_id res chain seq x y z
N MET A 1 -10.61 -12.45 -34.05
CA MET A 1 -10.80 -11.83 -32.72
C MET A 1 -10.41 -10.37 -32.85
N SER A 2 -11.22 -9.43 -32.36
CA SER A 2 -10.88 -8.01 -32.49
C SER A 2 -9.71 -7.64 -31.55
N PRO A 3 -8.93 -6.59 -31.85
CA PRO A 3 -7.85 -6.14 -30.99
C PRO A 3 -8.33 -5.85 -29.56
N GLN A 4 -9.52 -5.27 -29.41
CA GLN A 4 -10.13 -4.95 -28.13
C GLN A 4 -10.40 -6.20 -27.28
N ILE A 5 -10.99 -7.23 -27.90
CA ILE A 5 -11.32 -8.47 -27.21
C ILE A 5 -10.04 -9.23 -26.84
N ALA A 6 -9.03 -9.20 -27.70
CA ALA A 6 -7.73 -9.83 -27.45
C ALA A 6 -7.04 -9.25 -26.21
N THR A 7 -7.00 -7.92 -26.09
CA THR A 7 -6.38 -7.24 -24.95
C THR A 7 -7.20 -7.36 -23.66
N ILE A 8 -8.54 -7.42 -23.73
CA ILE A 8 -9.38 -7.71 -22.56
C ILE A 8 -9.15 -9.14 -22.05
N ILE A 9 -9.13 -10.14 -22.96
CA ILE A 9 -8.84 -11.53 -22.59
C ILE A 9 -7.44 -11.64 -22.00
N GLY A 10 -6.46 -10.95 -22.57
CA GLY A 10 -5.11 -10.94 -22.03
C GLY A 10 -5.04 -10.33 -20.61
N LEU A 11 -5.81 -9.28 -20.32
CA LEU A 11 -5.94 -8.75 -18.95
C LEU A 11 -6.50 -9.81 -17.98
N ILE A 12 -7.56 -10.51 -18.37
CA ILE A 12 -8.17 -11.58 -17.56
C ILE A 12 -7.16 -12.72 -17.33
N VAL A 13 -6.48 -13.17 -18.40
CA VAL A 13 -5.45 -14.21 -18.32
C VAL A 13 -4.31 -13.77 -17.40
N MET A 14 -3.86 -12.52 -17.49
CA MET A 14 -2.83 -11.97 -16.62
C MET A 14 -3.20 -12.09 -15.14
N PHE A 15 -4.43 -11.69 -14.77
CA PHE A 15 -4.92 -11.82 -13.39
C PHE A 15 -5.06 -13.27 -12.95
N ILE A 16 -5.61 -14.14 -13.79
CA ILE A 16 -5.76 -15.58 -13.49
C ILE A 16 -4.39 -16.22 -13.28
N VAL A 17 -3.45 -16.00 -14.20
CA VAL A 17 -2.09 -16.57 -14.13
C VAL A 17 -1.36 -16.07 -12.88
N ALA A 18 -1.41 -14.77 -12.59
CA ALA A 18 -0.76 -14.20 -11.42
C ALA A 18 -1.41 -14.64 -10.09
N THR A 19 -2.70 -14.99 -10.11
CA THR A 19 -3.41 -15.51 -8.92
C THR A 19 -3.19 -17.02 -8.78
N ALA A 20 -3.13 -17.78 -9.87
CA ALA A 20 -3.02 -19.24 -9.82
C ALA A 20 -1.57 -19.73 -9.70
N LEU A 21 -0.59 -18.94 -10.16
CA LEU A 21 0.82 -19.32 -10.21
C LEU A 21 1.70 -18.30 -9.46
N PRO A 22 2.83 -18.72 -8.89
CA PRO A 22 3.77 -17.84 -8.17
C PRO A 22 4.64 -17.02 -9.15
N VAL A 23 4.01 -16.33 -10.10
CA VAL A 23 4.68 -15.54 -11.15
C VAL A 23 4.38 -14.06 -10.92
N ASN A 24 5.38 -13.20 -11.15
CA ASN A 24 5.17 -11.76 -11.08
C ASN A 24 4.22 -11.29 -12.19
N MET A 25 3.07 -10.73 -11.80
CA MET A 25 2.05 -10.24 -12.74
C MET A 25 2.60 -9.21 -13.73
N GLY A 26 3.56 -8.36 -13.34
CA GLY A 26 4.20 -7.41 -14.25
C GLY A 26 5.03 -8.07 -15.34
N ALA A 27 5.75 -9.15 -15.01
CA ALA A 27 6.47 -9.94 -16.01
C ALA A 27 5.50 -10.58 -17.01
N VAL A 28 4.36 -11.11 -16.53
CA VAL A 28 3.28 -11.61 -17.40
C VAL A 28 2.72 -10.48 -18.26
N ALA A 29 2.50 -9.29 -17.68
CA ALA A 29 1.99 -8.12 -18.39
C ALA A 29 2.93 -7.67 -19.51
N PHE A 30 4.25 -7.64 -19.29
CA PHE A 30 5.23 -7.36 -20.36
C PHE A 30 5.18 -8.39 -21.48
N ALA A 31 5.13 -9.68 -21.14
CA ALA A 31 5.05 -10.74 -22.14
C ALA A 31 3.76 -10.63 -22.97
N LEU A 32 2.63 -10.38 -22.32
CA LEU A 32 1.35 -10.18 -22.98
C LEU A 32 1.30 -8.87 -23.78
N ALA A 33 1.96 -7.80 -23.32
CA ALA A 33 2.03 -6.54 -24.04
C ALA A 33 2.76 -6.73 -25.38
N PHE A 34 3.87 -7.48 -25.37
CA PHE A 34 4.61 -7.82 -26.58
C PHE A 34 3.82 -8.76 -27.50
N ILE A 35 3.27 -9.86 -26.96
CA ILE A 35 2.56 -10.88 -27.76
C ILE A 35 1.25 -10.31 -28.32
N ILE A 36 0.40 -9.74 -27.46
CA ILE A 36 -0.91 -9.26 -27.87
C ILE A 36 -0.81 -7.96 -28.67
N GLY A 37 0.07 -7.05 -28.23
CA GLY A 37 0.36 -5.81 -28.96
C GLY A 37 0.86 -6.08 -30.37
N GLY A 38 1.82 -7.00 -30.53
CA GLY A 38 2.34 -7.35 -31.85
C GLY A 38 1.34 -8.10 -32.73
N VAL A 39 0.72 -9.16 -32.21
CA VAL A 39 -0.09 -10.07 -33.04
C VAL A 39 -1.49 -9.52 -33.34
N TRP A 40 -2.14 -8.83 -32.40
CA TRP A 40 -3.52 -8.37 -32.56
C TRP A 40 -3.65 -6.86 -32.72
N VAL A 41 -2.77 -6.05 -32.11
CA VAL A 41 -2.83 -4.58 -32.21
C VAL A 41 -1.98 -4.06 -33.37
N GLY A 42 -0.95 -4.83 -33.79
CA GLY A 42 -0.03 -4.45 -34.85
C GLY A 42 1.11 -3.54 -34.38
N MET A 43 1.34 -3.45 -33.07
CA MET A 43 2.40 -2.64 -32.49
C MET A 43 3.78 -3.29 -32.67
N ASP A 44 4.77 -2.53 -33.09
CA ASP A 44 6.15 -2.97 -33.06
C ASP A 44 6.73 -2.94 -31.63
N GLY A 45 7.92 -3.54 -31.44
CA GLY A 45 8.54 -3.61 -30.12
C GLY A 45 8.85 -2.23 -29.51
N LYS A 46 9.11 -1.20 -30.32
CA LYS A 46 9.39 0.16 -29.84
C LYS A 46 8.10 0.83 -29.39
N GLU A 47 7.01 0.64 -30.12
CA GLU A 47 5.68 1.15 -29.77
C GLU A 47 5.20 0.53 -28.46
N VAL A 48 5.40 -0.77 -28.25
CA VAL A 48 5.10 -1.42 -26.96
C VAL A 48 5.97 -0.81 -25.85
N LEU A 49 7.28 -0.66 -26.08
CA LEU A 49 8.20 -0.07 -25.10
C LEU A 49 7.96 1.41 -24.81
N ALA A 50 7.36 2.16 -25.74
CA ALA A 50 6.96 3.55 -25.51
C ALA A 50 5.87 3.66 -24.42
N GLY A 51 5.14 2.59 -24.15
CA GLY A 51 4.21 2.48 -23.02
C GLY A 51 4.88 2.34 -21.65
N PHE A 52 6.21 2.13 -21.59
CA PHE A 52 6.93 1.93 -20.33
C PHE A 52 6.93 3.22 -19.47
N PRO A 53 6.52 3.15 -18.20
CA PRO A 53 6.40 4.35 -17.38
C PRO A 53 7.72 4.71 -16.69
N GLY A 54 8.63 5.35 -17.41
CA GLY A 54 9.96 5.75 -16.91
C GLY A 54 9.91 6.52 -15.59
N ASP A 55 8.96 7.44 -15.46
CA ASP A 55 8.80 8.23 -14.24
C ASP A 55 8.34 7.39 -13.04
N LEU A 56 7.37 6.48 -13.23
CA LEU A 56 6.92 5.57 -12.16
C LEU A 56 8.05 4.63 -11.76
N PHE A 57 8.75 4.06 -12.74
CA PHE A 57 9.91 3.22 -12.50
C PHE A 57 10.92 3.93 -11.60
N LEU A 58 11.32 5.15 -11.96
CA LEU A 58 12.29 5.92 -11.19
C LEU A 58 11.78 6.28 -9.79
N THR A 59 10.48 6.58 -9.67
CA THR A 59 9.83 6.86 -8.38
C THR A 59 9.87 5.66 -7.45
N LEU A 60 9.49 4.48 -7.94
CA LEU A 60 9.51 3.24 -7.16
C LEU A 60 10.94 2.87 -6.73
N VAL A 61 11.89 2.90 -7.66
CA VAL A 61 13.29 2.58 -7.37
C VAL A 61 13.89 3.58 -6.39
N GLY A 62 13.72 4.89 -6.62
CA GLY A 62 14.29 5.94 -5.77
C GLY A 62 13.76 5.91 -4.34
N ILE A 63 12.43 5.81 -4.17
CA ILE A 63 11.80 5.75 -2.84
C ILE A 63 12.20 4.47 -2.10
N THR A 64 12.10 3.31 -2.75
CA THR A 64 12.42 2.04 -2.06
C THR A 64 13.91 1.92 -1.74
N TYR A 65 14.78 2.49 -2.57
CA TYR A 65 16.21 2.58 -2.30
C TYR A 65 16.51 3.51 -1.11
N LEU A 66 15.92 4.70 -1.08
CA LEU A 66 16.03 5.64 0.05
C LEU A 66 15.53 5.01 1.36
N PHE A 67 14.40 4.31 1.30
CA PHE A 67 13.85 3.61 2.45
C PHE A 67 14.74 2.44 2.90
N ALA A 68 15.37 1.72 1.98
CA ALA A 68 16.34 0.68 2.31
C ALA A 68 17.55 1.24 3.07
N ILE A 69 18.08 2.40 2.67
CA ILE A 69 19.14 3.11 3.41
C ILE A 69 18.65 3.49 4.82
N ALA A 70 17.43 4.05 4.92
CA ALA A 70 16.84 4.46 6.20
C ALA A 70 16.59 3.28 7.16
N ARG A 71 16.29 2.10 6.60
CA ARG A 71 16.20 0.85 7.35
C ARG A 71 17.58 0.37 7.80
N ASN A 72 18.56 0.35 6.90
CA ASN A 72 19.91 -0.15 7.18
C ASN A 72 20.64 0.61 8.28
N ASN A 73 20.42 1.92 8.41
CA ASN A 73 21.03 2.74 9.46
C ASN A 73 20.16 2.87 10.74
N GLY A 74 19.01 2.19 10.77
CA GLY A 74 18.09 2.17 11.90
C GLY A 74 17.32 3.47 12.13
N THR A 75 17.18 4.33 11.11
CA THR A 75 16.30 5.51 11.20
C THR A 75 14.85 5.09 11.40
N ILE A 76 14.42 4.02 10.73
CA ILE A 76 13.06 3.48 10.89
C ILE A 76 12.84 2.94 12.31
N ASP A 77 13.79 2.18 12.87
CA ASP A 77 13.71 1.72 14.27
C ASP A 77 13.55 2.89 15.26
N LEU A 78 14.27 4.00 15.02
CA LEU A 78 14.25 5.18 15.87
C LEU A 78 12.87 5.85 15.86
N LEU A 79 12.28 6.01 14.67
CA LEU A 79 10.94 6.56 14.51
C LEU A 79 9.88 5.71 15.23
N VAL A 80 9.98 4.38 15.11
CA VAL A 80 9.09 3.45 15.80
C VAL A 80 9.29 3.54 17.32
N HIS A 81 10.54 3.57 17.81
CA HIS A 81 10.84 3.71 19.23
C HIS A 81 10.24 4.98 19.82
N TRP A 82 10.44 6.13 19.18
CA TRP A 82 9.88 7.41 19.63
C TRP A 82 8.36 7.37 19.71
N ALA A 83 7.71 6.77 18.73
CA ALA A 83 6.26 6.68 18.72
C ALA A 83 5.72 5.77 19.84
N VAL A 84 6.36 4.62 20.09
CA VAL A 84 6.01 3.75 21.22
C VAL A 84 6.23 4.47 22.55
N ARG A 85 7.34 5.21 22.70
CA ARG A 85 7.63 5.98 23.91
C ARG A 85 6.61 7.11 24.15
N ALA A 86 6.03 7.66 23.09
CA ALA A 86 5.00 8.69 23.17
C ALA A 86 3.69 8.20 23.83
N VAL A 87 3.44 6.89 23.90
CA VAL A 87 2.24 6.29 24.53
C VAL A 87 2.16 6.61 26.03
N ARG A 88 3.28 6.93 26.70
CA ARG A 88 3.37 7.39 28.12
C ARG A 88 2.49 6.60 29.10
N GLY A 89 2.32 5.31 28.84
CA GLY A 89 1.56 4.42 29.71
C GLY A 89 0.04 4.40 29.54
N LYS A 90 -0.52 4.98 28.46
CA LYS A 90 -1.97 4.92 28.21
C LYS A 90 -2.33 3.72 27.34
N LEU A 91 -2.93 2.68 27.92
CA LEU A 91 -3.32 1.46 27.20
C LEU A 91 -4.22 1.73 25.98
N VAL A 92 -5.15 2.68 26.10
CA VAL A 92 -6.06 3.12 25.02
C VAL A 92 -5.30 3.69 23.83
N ALA A 93 -4.14 4.31 24.04
CA ALA A 93 -3.37 4.94 22.98
C ALA A 93 -2.54 3.94 22.16
N ILE A 94 -2.32 2.72 22.65
CA ILE A 94 -1.46 1.72 21.98
C ILE A 94 -1.94 1.43 20.54
N PRO A 95 -3.22 1.06 20.29
CA PRO A 95 -3.66 0.74 18.93
C PRO A 95 -3.55 1.95 17.98
N TRP A 96 -3.86 3.15 18.48
CA TRP A 96 -3.77 4.39 17.69
C TRP A 96 -2.34 4.75 17.33
N VAL A 97 -1.39 4.52 18.23
CA VAL A 97 0.03 4.71 17.90
C VAL A 97 0.46 3.72 16.82
N MET A 98 0.01 2.46 16.87
CA MET A 98 0.32 1.51 15.79
C MET A 98 -0.27 1.98 14.45
N PHE A 99 -1.51 2.44 14.41
CA PHE A 99 -2.11 3.05 13.22
C PHE A 99 -1.28 4.22 12.68
N VAL A 100 -0.95 5.19 13.55
CA VAL A 100 -0.22 6.41 13.15
C VAL A 100 1.19 6.09 12.67
N VAL A 101 1.90 5.20 13.36
CA VAL A 101 3.25 4.80 12.96
C VAL A 101 3.23 4.13 11.60
N THR A 102 2.34 3.15 11.40
CA THR A 102 2.26 2.48 10.11
C THR A 102 1.86 3.44 9.00
N ALA A 103 0.94 4.38 9.26
CA ALA A 103 0.54 5.42 8.31
C ALA A 103 1.70 6.37 7.97
N VAL A 104 2.48 6.80 8.95
CA VAL A 104 3.64 7.66 8.70
C VAL A 104 4.70 6.92 7.87
N LEU A 105 4.98 5.65 8.20
CA LEU A 105 5.95 4.86 7.43
C LEU A 105 5.53 4.71 5.97
N THR A 106 4.26 4.38 5.69
CA THR A 106 3.77 4.25 4.31
C THR A 106 3.64 5.59 3.60
N ALA A 107 3.32 6.67 4.32
CA ALA A 107 3.27 8.03 3.77
C ALA A 107 4.64 8.54 3.31
N PHE A 108 5.73 8.09 3.95
CA PHE A 108 7.12 8.35 3.53
C PHE A 108 7.63 7.37 2.47
N GLY A 109 6.75 6.53 1.91
CA GLY A 109 7.07 5.67 0.79
C GLY A 109 7.47 4.24 1.15
N ALA A 110 7.35 3.83 2.42
CA ALA A 110 7.39 2.41 2.73
C ALA A 110 6.23 1.70 2.01
N LEU A 111 6.51 0.54 1.42
CA LEU A 111 5.44 -0.31 0.92
C LEU A 111 4.57 -0.77 2.10
N GLY A 112 3.25 -0.79 1.91
CA GLY A 112 2.29 -1.29 2.91
C GLY A 112 2.75 -2.60 3.55
N PRO A 113 3.09 -3.64 2.74
CA PRO A 113 3.62 -4.90 3.25
C PRO A 113 4.89 -4.77 4.10
N ALA A 114 5.81 -3.88 3.72
CA ALA A 114 7.03 -3.66 4.48
C ALA A 114 6.71 -3.02 5.85
N ALA A 115 5.85 -1.99 5.89
CA ALA A 115 5.44 -1.36 7.13
C ALA A 115 4.65 -2.33 8.04
N VAL A 116 3.77 -3.16 7.46
CA VAL A 116 3.01 -4.18 8.19
C VAL A 116 3.91 -5.29 8.72
N ALA A 117 4.89 -5.77 7.94
CA ALA A 117 5.86 -6.77 8.39
C ALA A 117 6.70 -6.27 9.58
N ILE A 118 6.95 -4.96 9.65
CA ILE A 118 7.67 -4.30 10.73
C ILE A 118 6.78 -4.17 11.98
N ILE A 119 5.60 -3.55 11.82
CA ILE A 119 4.76 -3.17 12.96
C ILE A 119 3.88 -4.32 13.45
N GLY A 120 3.46 -5.24 12.58
CA GLY A 120 2.58 -6.36 12.89
C GLY A 120 3.04 -7.21 14.09
N PRO A 121 4.25 -7.79 14.08
CA PRO A 121 4.77 -8.57 15.20
C PRO A 121 4.84 -7.77 16.50
N VAL A 122 5.29 -6.51 16.44
CA VAL A 122 5.35 -5.61 17.60
C VAL A 122 3.95 -5.39 18.16
N ALA A 123 3.00 -5.02 17.30
CA ALA A 123 1.63 -4.73 17.67
C ALA A 123 0.96 -5.96 18.32
N LEU A 124 1.08 -7.15 17.73
CA LEU A 124 0.50 -8.38 18.29
C LEU A 124 1.15 -8.80 19.62
N ARG A 125 2.46 -8.57 19.79
CA ARG A 125 3.13 -8.77 21.10
C ARG A 125 2.56 -7.84 22.16
N PHE A 126 2.40 -6.55 21.85
CA PHE A 126 1.74 -5.60 22.75
C PHE A 126 0.29 -6.01 23.01
N ALA A 127 -0.42 -6.55 22.03
CA ALA A 127 -1.78 -7.04 22.22
C ALA A 127 -1.84 -8.16 23.27
N ARG A 128 -0.92 -9.13 23.19
CA ARG A 128 -0.82 -10.22 24.18
C ARG A 128 -0.39 -9.70 25.56
N GLN A 129 0.64 -8.86 25.62
CA GLN A 129 1.17 -8.30 26.87
C GLN A 129 0.13 -7.48 27.63
N TYR A 130 -0.63 -6.63 26.93
CA TYR A 130 -1.61 -5.71 27.52
C TYR A 130 -3.06 -6.23 27.44
N ARG A 131 -3.25 -7.49 27.04
CA ARG A 131 -4.56 -8.13 26.88
C ARG A 131 -5.52 -7.27 26.04
N ILE A 132 -5.03 -6.79 24.90
CA ILE A 132 -5.79 -6.12 23.85
C ILE A 132 -6.16 -7.16 22.79
N SER A 133 -7.31 -7.02 22.14
CA SER A 133 -7.73 -7.91 21.05
C SER A 133 -6.66 -7.93 19.93
N PRO A 134 -6.09 -9.11 19.57
CA PRO A 134 -5.15 -9.23 18.47
C PRO A 134 -5.76 -8.82 17.12
N LEU A 135 -7.07 -9.05 16.95
CA LEU A 135 -7.83 -8.61 15.78
C LEU A 135 -7.83 -7.08 15.67
N LEU A 136 -8.22 -6.38 16.74
CA LEU A 136 -8.23 -4.92 16.76
C LEU A 136 -6.85 -4.36 16.39
N MET A 137 -5.82 -4.91 17.03
CA MET A 137 -4.46 -4.44 16.85
C MET A 137 -3.97 -4.66 15.42
N GLY A 138 -4.18 -5.86 14.88
CA GLY A 138 -3.82 -6.18 13.50
C GLY A 138 -4.53 -5.30 12.47
N LEU A 139 -5.82 -5.06 12.65
CA LEU A 139 -6.61 -4.22 11.74
C LEU A 139 -6.17 -2.75 11.77
N LEU A 140 -5.83 -2.20 12.94
CA LEU A 140 -5.33 -0.82 13.03
C LEU A 140 -3.96 -0.65 12.37
N VAL A 141 -3.10 -1.68 12.41
CA VAL A 141 -1.84 -1.67 11.65
C VAL A 141 -2.12 -1.61 10.15
N ILE A 142 -3.02 -2.45 9.64
CA ILE A 142 -3.33 -2.49 8.20
C ILE A 142 -4.02 -1.20 7.74
N HIS A 143 -5.05 -0.74 8.45
CA HIS A 143 -5.69 0.54 8.13
C HIS A 143 -4.72 1.72 8.24
N GLY A 144 -3.76 1.68 9.17
CA GLY A 144 -2.66 2.63 9.24
C GLY A 144 -1.83 2.61 7.95
N ALA A 145 -1.40 1.43 7.51
CA ALA A 145 -0.66 1.28 6.26
C ALA A 145 -1.39 1.89 5.06
N GLN A 146 -2.71 1.68 4.94
CA GLN A 146 -3.53 2.23 3.86
C GLN A 146 -3.77 3.73 3.98
N ALA A 147 -3.94 4.23 5.20
CA ALA A 147 -4.14 5.66 5.49
C ALA A 147 -2.98 6.52 4.97
N GLY A 148 -1.74 6.05 5.14
CA GLY A 148 -0.55 6.70 4.57
C GLY A 148 -0.28 6.35 3.11
N GLY A 149 -0.92 5.30 2.61
CA GLY A 149 -0.59 4.65 1.34
C GLY A 149 -0.77 5.53 0.09
N PHE A 150 -1.51 6.64 0.19
CA PHE A 150 -1.78 7.58 -0.92
C PHE A 150 -1.16 8.96 -0.75
N SER A 151 -0.20 9.13 0.17
CA SER A 151 0.62 10.34 0.23
C SER A 151 1.20 10.67 -1.15
N PRO A 152 1.39 11.96 -1.51
CA PRO A 152 2.04 12.37 -2.77
C PRO A 152 3.37 11.68 -3.07
N ILE A 153 4.11 11.30 -2.01
CA ILE A 153 5.41 10.62 -2.12
C ILE A 153 5.35 9.12 -1.87
N SER A 154 4.17 8.52 -1.74
CA SER A 154 4.01 7.07 -1.60
C SER A 154 3.84 6.38 -2.95
N VAL A 155 3.89 5.04 -2.93
CA VAL A 155 3.74 4.23 -4.14
C VAL A 155 2.32 4.32 -4.73
N TYR A 156 1.26 4.15 -3.93
CA TYR A 156 -0.10 4.22 -4.47
C TYR A 156 -0.50 5.64 -4.88
N GLY A 157 -0.02 6.66 -4.14
CA GLY A 157 -0.17 8.07 -4.51
C GLY A 157 0.48 8.32 -5.86
N GLY A 158 1.76 7.97 -6.02
CA GLY A 158 2.48 8.15 -7.28
C GLY A 158 1.86 7.43 -8.48
N ILE A 159 1.30 6.22 -8.29
CA ILE A 159 0.56 5.50 -9.34
C ILE A 159 -0.70 6.27 -9.73
N THR A 160 -1.51 6.66 -8.74
CA THR A 160 -2.80 7.32 -8.96
C THR A 160 -2.62 8.69 -9.61
N ASN A 161 -1.74 9.52 -9.03
CA ASN A 161 -1.52 10.90 -9.45
C ASN A 161 -1.02 10.98 -10.89
N LYS A 162 -0.10 10.10 -11.29
CA LYS A 162 0.42 10.10 -12.66
C LYS A 162 -0.60 9.67 -13.70
N VAL A 163 -1.49 8.75 -13.35
CA VAL A 163 -2.57 8.36 -14.27
C VAL A 163 -3.56 9.52 -14.42
N VAL A 164 -3.93 10.18 -13.32
CA VAL A 164 -4.80 11.37 -13.31
C VAL A 164 -4.19 12.51 -14.13
N GLU A 165 -2.91 12.83 -13.89
CA GLU A 165 -2.18 13.90 -14.57
C GLU A 165 -2.10 13.64 -16.06
N LYS A 166 -1.72 12.42 -16.47
CA LYS A 166 -1.67 12.02 -17.88
C LYS A 166 -3.03 12.09 -18.57
N ALA A 167 -4.10 11.83 -17.83
CA ALA A 167 -5.47 11.92 -18.33
C ALA A 167 -6.03 13.34 -18.36
N GLY A 168 -5.35 14.33 -17.77
CA GLY A 168 -5.84 15.71 -17.64
C GLY A 168 -7.07 15.82 -16.73
N LEU A 169 -7.24 14.91 -15.77
CA LEU A 169 -8.35 14.95 -14.83
C LEU A 169 -8.05 15.94 -13.69
N ASP A 170 -9.05 16.73 -13.30
CA ASP A 170 -8.95 17.65 -12.17
C ASP A 170 -9.08 16.90 -10.83
N VAL A 171 -8.02 16.19 -10.44
CA VAL A 171 -7.92 15.50 -9.15
C VAL A 171 -6.59 15.84 -8.49
N THR A 172 -6.66 16.47 -7.31
CA THR A 172 -5.44 16.83 -6.58
C THR A 172 -4.89 15.63 -5.80
N GLU A 173 -3.56 15.56 -5.71
CA GLU A 173 -2.87 14.51 -4.94
C GLU A 173 -3.31 14.49 -3.47
N MET A 174 -3.58 15.67 -2.92
CA MET A 174 -4.05 15.84 -1.55
C MET A 174 -5.49 15.36 -1.36
N ALA A 175 -6.36 15.45 -2.38
CA ALA A 175 -7.70 14.87 -2.30
C ALA A 175 -7.62 13.34 -2.14
N VAL A 176 -6.80 12.68 -2.96
CA VAL A 176 -6.59 11.22 -2.87
C VAL A 176 -6.00 10.83 -1.51
N PHE A 177 -4.99 11.58 -1.05
CA PHE A 177 -4.36 11.32 0.26
C PHE A 177 -5.33 11.51 1.43
N LEU A 178 -5.99 12.67 1.53
CA LEU A 178 -6.83 13.03 2.68
C LEU A 178 -8.12 12.21 2.73
N THR A 179 -8.71 11.87 1.59
CA THR A 179 -9.88 10.97 1.55
C THR A 179 -9.50 9.57 2.01
N SER A 180 -8.36 9.03 1.56
CA SER A 180 -7.87 7.73 2.04
C SER A 180 -7.54 7.74 3.54
N LEU A 181 -6.85 8.78 4.02
CA LEU A 181 -6.54 8.97 5.44
C LEU A 181 -7.83 9.03 6.27
N GLY A 182 -8.79 9.84 5.86
CA GLY A 182 -10.08 10.01 6.54
C GLY A 182 -10.90 8.72 6.54
N PHE A 183 -10.97 8.03 5.40
CA PHE A 183 -11.70 6.76 5.29
C PHE A 183 -11.08 5.66 6.14
N ASN A 184 -9.75 5.51 6.12
CA ASN A 184 -9.08 4.51 6.96
C ASN A 184 -9.13 4.87 8.45
N LEU A 185 -9.14 6.16 8.81
CA LEU A 185 -9.40 6.59 10.17
C LEU A 185 -10.83 6.23 10.61
N LEU A 186 -11.82 6.42 9.74
CA LEU A 186 -13.21 6.00 9.97
C LEU A 186 -13.28 4.48 10.19
N MET A 187 -12.65 3.69 9.32
CA MET A 187 -12.60 2.22 9.48
C MET A 187 -11.88 1.81 10.77
N ALA A 188 -10.79 2.49 11.13
CA ALA A 188 -10.09 2.27 12.39
C ALA A 188 -10.95 2.59 13.60
N LEU A 189 -11.75 3.67 13.57
CA LEU A 189 -12.73 3.99 14.62
C LEU A 189 -13.80 2.90 14.74
N ILE A 190 -14.37 2.45 13.62
CA ILE A 190 -15.34 1.34 13.59
C ILE A 190 -14.74 0.08 14.23
N CYS A 191 -13.52 -0.29 13.82
CA CYS A 191 -12.80 -1.43 14.40
C CYS A 191 -12.55 -1.25 15.90
N PHE A 192 -12.13 -0.06 16.32
CA PHE A 192 -11.86 0.28 17.71
C PHE A 192 -13.08 0.04 18.58
N PHE A 193 -14.24 0.56 18.19
CA PHE A 193 -15.47 0.35 18.96
C PHE A 193 -16.01 -1.09 18.87
N ALA A 194 -15.88 -1.75 17.72
CA ALA A 194 -16.38 -3.10 17.50
C ALA A 194 -15.56 -4.19 18.23
N PHE A 195 -14.23 -4.03 18.33
CA PHE A 195 -13.32 -5.12 18.72
C PHE A 195 -12.57 -4.90 20.03
N GLY A 196 -13.10 -4.05 20.93
CA GLY A 196 -12.66 -4.00 22.34
C GLY A 196 -12.15 -2.64 22.84
N GLY A 197 -12.25 -1.58 22.05
CA GLY A 197 -11.82 -0.23 22.43
C GLY A 197 -12.60 0.36 23.61
N LEU A 198 -13.90 0.08 23.73
CA LEU A 198 -14.70 0.46 24.90
C LEU A 198 -14.20 -0.19 26.19
N THR A 199 -13.76 -1.44 26.12
CA THR A 199 -13.16 -2.15 27.26
C THR A 199 -11.83 -1.51 27.66
N LEU A 200 -11.04 -1.02 26.69
CA LEU A 200 -9.79 -0.31 26.98
C LEU A 200 -10.06 1.04 27.66
N LEU A 201 -11.09 1.77 27.22
CA LEU A 201 -11.48 3.07 27.81
C LEU A 201 -11.90 2.97 29.27
N ARG A 202 -12.42 1.80 29.69
CA ARG A 202 -12.88 1.53 31.05
C ARG A 202 -11.81 0.95 31.98
N ARG A 203 -10.62 0.63 31.47
CA ARG A 203 -9.51 0.12 32.30
C ARG A 203 -8.83 1.29 33.01
N GLU A 204 -8.72 1.20 34.33
CA GLU A 204 -7.96 2.18 35.11
C GLU A 204 -6.48 2.21 34.67
N PRO A 205 -5.82 3.39 34.72
CA PRO A 205 -4.40 3.49 34.40
C PRO A 205 -3.60 2.66 35.41
N THR A 206 -3.06 1.53 34.97
CA THR A 206 -2.17 0.71 35.80
C THR A 206 -0.96 1.55 36.20
N PRO A 207 -0.62 1.66 37.50
CA PRO A 207 0.61 2.31 37.91
C PRO A 207 1.80 1.49 37.39
N SER A 208 2.74 2.17 36.74
CA SER A 208 4.00 1.65 36.20
C SER A 208 3.93 0.80 34.93
N LEU A 209 3.91 1.49 33.79
CA LEU A 209 4.45 0.99 32.52
C LEU A 209 5.98 1.09 32.43
N ALA A 210 6.64 1.59 33.49
CA ALA A 210 8.10 1.66 33.60
C ALA A 210 8.74 0.31 33.99
N THR A 211 8.01 -0.57 34.69
CA THR A 211 8.49 -1.91 35.07
C THR A 211 8.07 -3.03 34.11
N ALA A 212 7.23 -2.75 33.12
CA ALA A 212 6.89 -3.71 32.07
C ALA A 212 7.95 -3.82 30.97
N ALA A 213 8.92 -2.90 30.96
CA ALA A 213 10.10 -2.91 30.07
C ALA A 213 11.19 -3.92 30.52
N SER A 214 11.07 -4.54 31.70
CA SER A 214 12.11 -5.40 32.29
C SER A 214 11.82 -6.90 32.28
N VAL A 215 10.88 -7.39 31.46
CA VAL A 215 10.67 -8.84 31.29
C VAL A 215 11.61 -9.35 30.19
N PRO A 216 12.44 -10.37 30.43
CA PRO A 216 13.43 -10.83 29.46
C PRO A 216 12.77 -11.27 28.16
N VAL A 217 13.24 -10.69 27.05
CA VAL A 217 12.86 -11.01 25.68
C VAL A 217 13.29 -12.45 25.40
N ARG A 218 12.33 -13.39 25.39
CA ARG A 218 12.58 -14.71 24.83
C ARG A 218 12.32 -14.62 23.33
N ASP A 219 13.36 -14.89 22.56
CA ASP A 219 13.36 -14.88 21.10
C ASP A 219 12.25 -15.78 20.56
N GLN A 220 11.15 -15.16 20.14
CA GLN A 220 10.06 -15.80 19.39
C GLN A 220 10.09 -15.34 17.93
N SER A 221 11.24 -14.85 17.46
CA SER A 221 11.44 -14.67 16.02
C SER A 221 11.55 -16.06 15.40
N SER A 222 10.52 -16.46 14.68
CA SER A 222 10.65 -17.55 13.73
C SER A 222 11.64 -17.09 12.65
N HIS A 223 12.89 -17.53 12.74
CA HIS A 223 13.88 -17.43 11.65
C HIS A 223 13.50 -18.23 10.39
N ARG A 224 12.32 -18.87 10.35
CA ARG A 224 11.85 -19.58 9.15
C ARG A 224 11.30 -18.59 8.13
N GLN A 225 11.93 -18.55 6.96
CA GLN A 225 11.32 -18.09 5.72
C GLN A 225 10.02 -18.87 5.52
N PHE A 226 8.89 -18.21 5.75
CA PHE A 226 7.62 -18.71 5.26
C PHE A 226 7.45 -18.18 3.83
N ALA A 227 7.17 -19.09 2.90
CA ALA A 227 6.54 -18.69 1.64
C ALA A 227 5.18 -18.08 2.04
N ILE A 228 5.08 -16.77 2.02
CA ILE A 228 3.83 -16.07 2.28
C ILE A 228 2.97 -16.30 1.03
N GLU A 229 1.97 -17.16 1.13
CA GLU A 229 0.90 -17.31 0.12
C GLU A 229 0.04 -16.03 0.12
N GLY A 230 0.55 -14.99 -0.52
CA GLY A 230 -0.20 -13.78 -0.86
C GLY A 230 0.19 -13.36 -2.26
N HIS A 231 -0.79 -13.09 -3.13
CA HIS A 231 -0.59 -12.83 -4.57
C HIS A 231 -0.05 -11.41 -4.88
N GLY A 232 0.62 -10.78 -3.91
CA GLY A 232 1.27 -9.48 -4.06
C GLY A 232 2.80 -9.60 -4.12
N ALA A 233 3.47 -8.51 -4.52
CA ALA A 233 4.92 -8.43 -4.67
C ALA A 233 5.65 -9.17 -3.54
N LEU A 234 6.37 -10.25 -3.89
CA LEU A 234 7.24 -10.96 -2.95
C LEU A 234 8.23 -9.94 -2.39
N LEU A 235 8.24 -9.79 -1.07
CA LEU A 235 9.27 -8.99 -0.43
C LEU A 235 10.60 -9.71 -0.70
N SER A 236 11.50 -9.05 -1.46
CA SER A 236 12.92 -9.38 -1.40
C SER A 236 13.29 -9.33 0.08
N ALA A 237 13.86 -10.41 0.59
CA ALA A 237 14.39 -10.49 1.93
C ALA A 237 15.63 -9.58 2.03
N GLY A 238 15.43 -8.26 1.99
CA GLY A 238 16.42 -7.29 2.45
C GLY A 238 16.64 -7.57 3.93
N GLY A 239 17.74 -8.27 4.23
CA GLY A 239 18.08 -8.92 5.49
C GLY A 239 18.34 -7.99 6.68
N GLY A 240 17.61 -6.88 6.81
CA GLY A 240 17.61 -6.05 8.01
C GLY A 240 16.38 -6.34 8.86
N THR A 241 16.40 -7.37 9.70
CA THR A 241 15.39 -7.50 10.75
C THR A 241 15.54 -6.30 11.69
N LEU A 242 14.53 -5.42 11.73
CA LEU A 242 14.47 -4.35 12.74
C LEU A 242 14.53 -5.00 14.12
N SER A 243 15.26 -4.37 15.03
CA SER A 243 15.42 -4.95 16.37
C SER A 243 14.08 -4.88 17.08
N THR A 244 13.49 -6.04 17.38
CA THR A 244 12.26 -6.11 18.17
C THR A 244 12.52 -6.08 19.67
N ASP A 245 13.80 -5.97 20.07
CA ASP A 245 14.27 -5.93 21.46
C ASP A 245 14.07 -4.52 22.06
N PRO A 246 13.21 -4.37 23.09
CA PRO A 246 13.01 -3.11 23.79
C PRO A 246 14.31 -2.51 24.35
N ALA A 247 15.27 -3.33 24.80
CA ALA A 247 16.54 -2.84 25.33
C ALA A 247 17.43 -2.24 24.23
N ALA A 248 17.43 -2.86 23.04
CA ALA A 248 18.10 -2.33 21.86
C ALA A 248 17.45 -1.02 21.37
N LEU A 249 16.12 -0.91 21.44
CA LEU A 249 15.37 0.31 21.12
C LEU A 249 15.62 1.41 22.17
N GLU A 250 15.72 1.08 23.46
CA GLU A 250 16.04 2.04 24.53
C GLU A 250 17.48 2.58 24.45
N ALA A 251 18.41 1.78 23.94
CA ALA A 251 19.78 2.21 23.66
C ALA A 251 19.91 3.09 22.39
N MET A 252 18.82 3.29 21.62
CA MET A 252 18.88 4.06 20.38
C MET A 252 19.01 5.56 20.64
N SER A 253 20.14 6.12 20.23
CA SER A 253 20.39 7.56 20.22
C SER A 253 20.38 8.16 18.81
N LEU A 254 20.20 9.47 18.72
CA LEU A 254 20.47 10.19 17.48
C LEU A 254 21.95 10.09 17.15
N ASN A 255 22.26 9.61 15.95
CA ASN A 255 23.60 9.63 15.40
C ASN A 255 23.60 10.44 14.08
N ARG A 256 24.80 10.72 13.55
CA ARG A 256 24.95 11.49 12.32
C ARG A 256 24.16 10.89 11.15
N ASP A 257 24.23 9.57 10.96
CA ASP A 257 23.56 8.89 9.85
C ASP A 257 22.03 9.02 9.92
N ARG A 258 21.46 8.82 11.11
CA ARG A 258 20.01 8.95 11.36
C ARG A 258 19.54 10.39 11.17
N VAL A 259 20.30 11.38 11.62
CA VAL A 259 19.98 12.80 11.40
C VAL A 259 20.00 13.13 9.90
N LEU A 260 21.04 12.71 9.17
CA LEU A 260 21.13 12.93 7.73
C LEU A 260 19.95 12.29 7.00
N THR A 261 19.59 11.05 7.35
CA THR A 261 18.44 10.38 6.74
C THR A 261 17.11 11.05 7.09
N LEU A 262 16.89 11.47 8.33
CA LEU A 262 15.69 12.23 8.71
C LEU A 262 15.59 13.54 7.94
N CYS A 263 16.70 14.27 7.81
CA CYS A 263 16.77 15.47 6.97
C CYS A 263 16.50 15.15 5.50
N GLY A 264 17.00 14.02 4.98
CA GLY A 264 16.74 13.57 3.62
C GLY A 264 15.28 13.23 3.36
N LEU A 265 14.62 12.53 4.27
CA LEU A 265 13.18 12.21 4.19
C LEU A 265 12.32 13.48 4.29
N LEU A 266 12.66 14.39 5.20
CA LEU A 266 12.00 15.69 5.31
C LEU A 266 12.22 16.53 4.05
N GLY A 267 13.45 16.56 3.54
CA GLY A 267 13.83 17.25 2.32
C GLY A 267 13.09 16.73 1.09
N LEU A 268 12.90 15.41 0.98
CA LEU A 268 12.06 14.80 -0.05
C LEU A 268 10.62 15.30 0.01
N GLY A 269 10.02 15.31 1.21
CA GLY A 269 8.67 15.84 1.42
C GLY A 269 8.54 17.31 1.06
N ILE A 270 9.49 18.16 1.48
CA ILE A 270 9.50 19.58 1.17
C ILE A 270 9.68 19.83 -0.34
N ALA A 271 10.65 19.16 -0.97
CA ALA A 271 10.95 19.29 -2.39
C ALA A 271 9.78 18.88 -3.28
N SER A 272 9.11 17.77 -2.95
CA SER A 272 7.94 17.31 -3.70
C SER A 272 6.71 18.18 -3.46
N LEU A 273 6.38 18.50 -2.21
CA LEU A 273 5.13 19.19 -1.87
C LEU A 273 5.15 20.70 -2.10
N LEU A 274 6.29 21.38 -1.83
CA LEU A 274 6.36 22.85 -1.96
C LEU A 274 6.89 23.30 -3.31
N TYR A 275 7.76 22.51 -3.94
CA TYR A 275 8.41 22.87 -5.20
C TYR A 275 7.92 22.03 -6.39
N ASN A 276 6.96 21.11 -6.19
CA ASN A 276 6.42 20.22 -7.22
C ASN A 276 7.51 19.45 -8.00
N LEU A 277 8.61 19.11 -7.33
CA LEU A 277 9.71 18.37 -7.97
C LEU A 277 9.36 16.89 -8.10
N ASN A 278 9.82 16.27 -9.20
CA ASN A 278 9.61 14.84 -9.45
C ASN A 278 10.16 13.99 -8.30
N VAL A 279 9.26 13.29 -7.62
CA VAL A 279 9.55 12.49 -6.42
C VAL A 279 10.62 11.44 -6.68
N GLY A 280 10.64 10.82 -7.86
CA GLY A 280 11.63 9.81 -8.22
C GLY A 280 13.03 10.37 -8.37
N LEU A 281 13.17 11.51 -9.05
CA LEU A 281 14.47 12.18 -9.16
C LEU A 281 14.96 12.66 -7.79
N VAL A 282 14.11 13.31 -7.00
CA VAL A 282 14.50 13.81 -5.67
C VAL A 282 14.89 12.67 -4.74
N SER A 283 14.08 11.60 -4.66
CA SER A 283 14.38 10.46 -3.78
C SER A 283 15.67 9.76 -4.18
N MET A 284 15.94 9.61 -5.48
CA MET A 284 17.19 9.07 -5.99
C MET A 284 18.38 9.97 -5.63
N THR A 285 18.26 11.29 -5.82
CA THR A 285 19.32 12.25 -5.45
C THR A 285 19.61 12.19 -3.96
N VAL A 286 18.58 12.19 -3.10
CA VAL A 286 18.75 12.06 -1.65
C VAL A 286 19.42 10.73 -1.29
N ALA A 287 19.00 9.63 -1.89
CA ALA A 287 19.59 8.32 -1.65
C ALA A 287 21.08 8.27 -2.05
N VAL A 288 21.45 8.85 -3.19
CA VAL A 288 22.85 8.96 -3.63
C VAL A 288 23.66 9.84 -2.68
N VAL A 289 23.13 10.99 -2.26
CA VAL A 289 23.81 11.87 -1.30
C VAL A 289 24.03 11.15 0.04
N LEU A 290 23.02 10.43 0.54
CA LEU A 290 23.15 9.64 1.77
C LEU A 290 24.15 8.49 1.61
N ALA A 291 24.17 7.82 0.46
CA ALA A 291 25.13 6.77 0.16
C ALA A 291 26.57 7.29 0.14
N LEU A 292 26.80 8.49 -0.42
CA LEU A 292 28.10 9.14 -0.44
C LEU A 292 28.55 9.59 0.97
N LEU A 293 27.62 10.11 1.79
CA LEU A 293 27.92 10.59 3.14
C LEU A 293 28.01 9.47 4.18
N SER A 294 27.33 8.34 3.95
CA SER A 294 27.32 7.16 4.82
C SER A 294 27.40 5.85 4.01
N PRO A 295 28.60 5.47 3.52
CA PRO A 295 28.77 4.28 2.69
C PRO A 295 28.38 2.97 3.38
N LYS A 296 28.46 2.93 4.72
CA LYS A 296 28.05 1.76 5.51
C LYS A 296 26.54 1.52 5.44
N ALA A 297 25.74 2.59 5.40
CA ALA A 297 24.28 2.49 5.32
C ALA A 297 23.79 2.01 3.95
N GLN A 298 24.57 2.25 2.89
CA GLN A 298 24.27 1.80 1.54
C GLN A 298 24.49 0.29 1.32
N LYS A 299 25.32 -0.36 2.15
CA LYS A 299 25.68 -1.77 1.94
C LYS A 299 24.42 -2.66 1.94
N GLY A 300 24.13 -3.31 0.81
CA GLY A 300 22.92 -4.13 0.63
C GLY A 300 21.62 -3.34 0.44
N ALA A 301 21.66 -2.01 0.33
CA ALA A 301 20.45 -1.19 0.12
C ALA A 301 19.81 -1.43 -1.26
N VAL A 302 20.62 -1.76 -2.28
CA VAL A 302 20.13 -2.13 -3.62
C VAL A 302 19.28 -3.40 -3.57
N ASP A 303 19.63 -4.36 -2.72
CA ASP A 303 18.85 -5.60 -2.52
C ASP A 303 17.50 -5.33 -1.82
N GLY A 304 17.40 -4.17 -1.15
CA GLY A 304 16.18 -3.65 -0.55
C GLY A 304 15.24 -2.95 -1.53
N ILE A 305 15.65 -2.72 -2.78
CA ILE A 305 14.76 -2.21 -3.83
C ILE A 305 13.68 -3.26 -4.11
N SER A 306 12.43 -2.81 -4.19
CA SER A 306 11.30 -3.71 -4.43
C SER A 306 11.13 -4.04 -5.91
N TRP A 307 12.07 -4.82 -6.46
CA TRP A 307 12.06 -5.21 -7.89
C TRP A 307 10.75 -5.86 -8.32
N SER A 308 10.12 -6.65 -7.46
CA SER A 308 8.81 -7.24 -7.75
C SER A 308 7.72 -6.19 -7.95
N THR A 309 7.72 -5.10 -7.17
CA THR A 309 6.77 -3.98 -7.33
C THR A 309 7.12 -3.14 -8.55
N VAL A 310 8.41 -2.90 -8.81
CA VAL A 310 8.88 -2.17 -9.99
C VAL A 310 8.44 -2.90 -11.26
N LEU A 311 8.71 -4.20 -11.36
CA LEU A 311 8.27 -5.03 -12.49
C LEU A 311 6.75 -5.03 -12.64
N LEU A 312 6.03 -5.17 -11.51
CA LEU A 312 4.58 -5.17 -11.47
C LEU A 312 3.98 -3.93 -12.13
N ILE A 313 4.37 -2.75 -11.64
CA ILE A 313 3.80 -1.47 -12.10
C ILE A 313 4.25 -1.17 -13.52
N SER A 314 5.54 -1.34 -13.82
CA SER A 314 6.04 -1.08 -15.17
C SER A 314 5.39 -1.98 -16.20
N GLY A 315 5.20 -3.27 -15.90
CA GLY A 315 4.58 -4.22 -16.80
C GLY A 315 3.09 -3.96 -17.00
N VAL A 316 2.35 -3.74 -15.92
CA VAL A 316 0.90 -3.47 -16.00
C VAL A 316 0.62 -2.18 -16.76
N VAL A 317 1.35 -1.10 -16.48
CA VAL A 317 1.16 0.18 -17.21
C VAL A 317 1.56 0.06 -18.68
N THR A 318 2.60 -0.72 -19.00
CA THR A 318 2.95 -1.02 -20.39
C THR A 318 1.82 -1.79 -21.08
N TYR A 319 1.21 -2.77 -20.41
CA TYR A 319 0.06 -3.49 -20.94
C TYR A 319 -1.18 -2.61 -21.10
N VAL A 320 -1.39 -1.66 -20.17
CA VAL A 320 -2.45 -0.66 -20.28
C VAL A 320 -2.27 0.22 -21.51
N ALA A 321 -1.04 0.57 -21.88
CA ALA A 321 -0.78 1.30 -23.12
C ALA A 321 -1.24 0.48 -24.36
N VAL A 322 -1.01 -0.83 -24.37
CA VAL A 322 -1.51 -1.73 -25.43
C VAL A 322 -3.05 -1.82 -25.42
N LEU A 323 -3.69 -1.87 -24.24
CA LEU A 323 -5.15 -1.79 -24.10
C LEU A 323 -5.70 -0.49 -24.69
N GLN A 324 -5.05 0.65 -24.40
CA GLN A 324 -5.41 1.96 -24.93
C GLN A 324 -5.28 1.99 -26.46
N GLU A 325 -4.14 1.57 -27.00
CA GLU A 325 -3.88 1.55 -28.45
C GLU A 325 -4.87 0.64 -29.19
N SER A 326 -5.27 -0.48 -28.57
CA SER A 326 -6.27 -1.38 -29.15
C SER A 326 -7.69 -0.80 -29.20
N GLY A 327 -7.97 0.31 -28.52
CA GLY A 327 -9.30 0.88 -28.33
C GLY A 327 -10.17 0.10 -27.34
N ALA A 328 -9.59 -0.82 -26.57
CA ALA A 328 -10.34 -1.61 -25.58
C ALA A 328 -10.88 -0.75 -24.44
N VAL A 329 -10.14 0.29 -24.06
CA VAL A 329 -10.51 1.22 -22.99
C VAL A 329 -11.76 2.01 -23.38
N ASP A 330 -11.84 2.49 -24.62
CA ASP A 330 -13.04 3.14 -25.17
C ASP A 330 -14.21 2.16 -25.34
N TYR A 331 -13.92 0.93 -25.77
CA TYR A 331 -14.93 -0.12 -25.91
C TYR A 331 -15.63 -0.42 -24.57
N ILE A 332 -14.86 -0.55 -23.48
CA ILE A 332 -15.42 -0.74 -22.13
C ILE A 332 -16.16 0.52 -21.67
N GLY A 333 -15.58 1.71 -21.87
CA GLY A 333 -16.19 2.98 -21.47
C GLY A 333 -17.56 3.20 -22.12
N ASN A 334 -17.68 2.95 -23.42
CA ASN A 334 -18.94 3.07 -24.16
C ASN A 334 -19.98 2.03 -23.69
N GLY A 335 -19.57 0.78 -23.44
CA GLY A 335 -20.48 -0.25 -22.91
C GLY A 335 -21.05 0.08 -21.52
N VAL A 336 -20.29 0.78 -20.67
CA VAL A 336 -20.79 1.30 -19.38
C VAL A 336 -21.74 2.48 -19.57
N SER A 337 -21.51 3.29 -20.61
CA SER A 337 -22.35 4.45 -20.93
C SER A 337 -23.75 4.05 -21.38
N ASP A 338 -23.87 2.91 -22.07
CA ASP A 338 -25.14 2.31 -22.50
C ASP A 338 -26.02 1.85 -21.32
N ILE A 339 -25.46 1.66 -20.12
CA ILE A 339 -26.22 1.37 -18.90
C ILE A 339 -27.13 2.56 -18.52
N GLY A 340 -26.78 3.78 -18.96
CA GLY A 340 -27.58 4.99 -18.73
C GLY A 340 -27.60 5.50 -17.29
N ILE A 341 -26.86 4.87 -16.36
CA ILE A 341 -26.79 5.23 -14.95
C ILE A 341 -25.32 5.40 -14.52
N PRO A 342 -24.72 6.58 -14.70
CA PRO A 342 -23.31 6.83 -14.37
C PRO A 342 -22.94 6.46 -12.93
N LEU A 343 -23.81 6.75 -11.97
CA LEU A 343 -23.64 6.39 -10.56
C LEU A 343 -23.45 4.87 -10.34
N LEU A 344 -24.19 4.04 -11.09
CA LEU A 344 -24.04 2.59 -11.03
C LEU A 344 -22.72 2.15 -11.69
N GLY A 345 -22.32 2.78 -12.79
CA GLY A 345 -21.02 2.54 -13.43
C GLY A 345 -19.86 2.75 -12.46
N ALA A 346 -19.84 3.88 -11.74
CA ALA A 346 -18.84 4.17 -10.73
C ALA A 346 -18.83 3.15 -9.59
N LEU A 347 -20.01 2.72 -9.12
CA LEU A 347 -20.14 1.69 -8.09
C LEU A 347 -19.57 0.34 -8.54
N LEU A 348 -19.88 -0.08 -9.77
CA LEU A 348 -19.39 -1.34 -10.34
C LEU A 348 -17.86 -1.33 -10.45
N VAL A 349 -17.27 -0.23 -10.93
CA VAL A 349 -15.81 -0.09 -11.01
C VAL A 349 -15.17 -0.16 -9.62
N CYS A 350 -15.77 0.46 -8.60
CA CYS A 350 -15.31 0.36 -7.21
C CYS A 350 -15.36 -1.10 -6.70
N TYR A 351 -16.43 -1.84 -6.96
CA TYR A 351 -16.55 -3.25 -6.56
C TYR A 351 -15.59 -4.16 -7.32
N VAL A 352 -15.38 -3.95 -8.61
CA VAL A 352 -14.38 -4.69 -9.39
C VAL A 352 -12.99 -4.45 -8.79
N GLY A 353 -12.63 -3.19 -8.52
CA GLY A 353 -11.38 -2.84 -7.84
C GLY A 353 -11.24 -3.53 -6.48
N GLY A 354 -12.26 -3.44 -5.62
CA GLY A 354 -12.23 -4.04 -4.29
C GLY A 354 -12.21 -5.57 -4.27
N ILE A 355 -13.05 -6.24 -5.07
CA ILE A 355 -13.10 -7.70 -5.09
C ILE A 355 -11.80 -8.27 -5.65
N VAL A 356 -11.31 -7.75 -6.79
CA VAL A 356 -10.07 -8.24 -7.38
C VAL A 356 -8.89 -7.96 -6.45
N SER A 357 -8.83 -6.78 -5.83
CA SER A 357 -7.73 -6.42 -4.94
C SER A 357 -7.72 -7.23 -3.63
N ALA A 358 -8.86 -7.70 -3.15
CA ALA A 358 -8.92 -8.57 -1.97
C ALA A 358 -8.11 -9.88 -2.13
N PHE A 359 -7.89 -10.31 -3.38
CA PHE A 359 -7.17 -11.54 -3.73
C PHE A 359 -5.87 -11.30 -4.52
N ALA A 360 -5.67 -10.10 -5.06
CA ALA A 360 -4.56 -9.75 -5.93
C ALA A 360 -3.69 -8.63 -5.34
N SER A 361 -2.76 -8.08 -6.13
CA SER A 361 -1.99 -6.90 -5.73
C SER A 361 -2.77 -5.62 -5.96
N SER A 362 -3.05 -4.87 -4.89
CA SER A 362 -3.70 -3.57 -4.91
C SER A 362 -2.98 -2.57 -5.81
N ALA A 363 -1.65 -2.62 -5.87
CA ALA A 363 -0.84 -1.77 -6.74
C ALA A 363 -1.14 -2.03 -8.24
N ALA A 364 -1.29 -3.31 -8.61
CA ALA A 364 -1.64 -3.71 -9.96
C ALA A 364 -3.07 -3.35 -10.32
N VAL A 365 -4.00 -3.57 -9.36
CA VAL A 365 -5.40 -3.22 -9.54
C VAL A 365 -5.56 -1.72 -9.75
N LEU A 366 -4.89 -0.87 -8.95
CA LEU A 366 -4.89 0.59 -9.16
C LEU A 366 -4.32 0.95 -10.54
N GLY A 367 -3.17 0.37 -10.90
CA GLY A 367 -2.51 0.62 -12.18
C GLY A 367 -3.33 0.20 -13.40
N ALA A 368 -4.27 -0.74 -13.25
CA ALA A 368 -5.16 -1.18 -14.32
C ALA A 368 -6.53 -0.47 -14.30
N THR A 369 -7.16 -0.38 -13.13
CA THR A 369 -8.56 0.09 -13.00
C THR A 369 -8.71 1.60 -13.12
N ILE A 370 -7.74 2.39 -12.63
CA ILE A 370 -7.80 3.86 -12.76
C ILE A 370 -7.77 4.28 -14.23
N PRO A 371 -6.82 3.82 -15.08
CA PRO A 371 -6.84 4.13 -16.50
C PRO A 371 -8.14 3.69 -17.20
N LEU A 372 -8.72 2.56 -16.79
CA LEU A 372 -9.99 2.08 -17.35
C LEU A 372 -11.18 2.98 -16.96
N ALA A 373 -11.11 3.69 -15.83
CA ALA A 373 -12.14 4.64 -15.42
C ALA A 373 -12.03 6.00 -16.15
N VAL A 374 -10.87 6.33 -16.74
CA VAL A 374 -10.63 7.65 -17.36
C VAL A 374 -11.64 8.00 -18.46
N PRO A 375 -11.92 7.16 -19.48
CA PRO A 375 -12.86 7.55 -20.53
C PRO A 375 -14.27 7.81 -19.99
N PHE A 376 -14.68 7.00 -19.02
CA PHE A 376 -15.95 7.18 -18.32
C PHE A 376 -16.01 8.54 -17.58
N LEU A 377 -14.90 8.97 -16.98
CA LEU A 377 -14.82 10.26 -16.28
C LEU A 377 -14.78 11.46 -17.23
N LEU A 378 -14.14 11.31 -18.41
CA LEU A 378 -14.06 12.36 -19.42
C LEU A 378 -15.41 12.73 -20.05
N GLN A 379 -16.43 11.89 -19.89
CA GLN A 379 -17.81 12.22 -20.29
C GLN A 379 -18.44 13.30 -19.42
N GLY A 380 -17.86 13.60 -18.24
CA GLY A 380 -18.28 14.69 -17.37
C GLY A 380 -19.58 14.46 -16.60
N HIS A 381 -20.10 13.23 -16.57
CA HIS A 381 -21.33 12.91 -15.84
C HIS A 381 -21.15 12.81 -14.31
N LEU A 382 -19.91 12.62 -13.83
CA LEU A 382 -19.56 12.53 -12.41
C LEU A 382 -18.29 13.33 -12.12
N GLY A 383 -18.14 13.79 -10.87
CA GLY A 383 -16.91 14.41 -10.39
C GLY A 383 -15.75 13.41 -10.46
N ALA A 384 -14.71 13.76 -11.23
CA ALA A 384 -13.55 12.89 -11.44
C ALA A 384 -12.84 12.56 -10.11
N ALA A 385 -12.67 13.57 -9.25
CA ALA A 385 -12.00 13.40 -7.97
C ALA A 385 -12.74 12.44 -7.05
N GLY A 386 -14.07 12.55 -6.96
CA GLY A 386 -14.90 11.64 -6.16
C GLY A 386 -14.76 10.18 -6.56
N VAL A 387 -14.82 9.89 -7.87
CA VAL A 387 -14.71 8.52 -8.39
C VAL A 387 -13.29 7.97 -8.24
N ILE A 388 -12.26 8.77 -8.55
CA ILE A 388 -10.87 8.33 -8.39
C ILE A 388 -10.55 8.04 -6.91
N CYS A 389 -10.96 8.91 -6.00
CA CYS A 389 -10.76 8.69 -4.56
C CYS A 389 -11.53 7.45 -4.07
N ALA A 390 -12.78 7.27 -4.51
CA ALA A 390 -13.57 6.09 -4.17
C ALA A 390 -12.96 4.79 -4.69
N LEU A 391 -12.45 4.80 -5.93
CA LEU A 391 -11.79 3.64 -6.54
C LEU A 391 -10.47 3.33 -5.84
N ALA A 392 -9.68 4.36 -5.52
CA ALA A 392 -8.42 4.24 -4.78
C ALA A 392 -8.65 3.56 -3.41
N ILE A 393 -9.64 4.03 -2.65
CA ILE A 393 -10.03 3.46 -1.36
C ILE A 393 -10.58 2.04 -1.53
N SER A 394 -11.50 1.82 -2.47
CA SER A 394 -12.13 0.51 -2.70
C SER A 394 -11.08 -0.55 -3.03
N SER A 395 -10.08 -0.18 -3.81
CA SER A 395 -8.99 -1.07 -4.22
C SER A 395 -7.98 -1.34 -3.10
N THR A 396 -8.01 -0.65 -1.97
CA THR A 396 -6.97 -0.80 -0.92
C THR A 396 -7.50 -1.11 0.46
N VAL A 397 -8.73 -0.70 0.79
CA VAL A 397 -9.37 -1.02 2.08
C VAL A 397 -9.51 -2.53 2.30
N VAL A 398 -9.63 -3.28 1.19
CA VAL A 398 -9.77 -4.74 1.16
C VAL A 398 -8.46 -5.50 1.48
N ASP A 399 -7.32 -4.82 1.61
CA ASP A 399 -6.03 -5.39 2.03
C ASP A 399 -6.04 -5.93 3.48
N VAL A 400 -7.16 -5.81 4.17
CA VAL A 400 -7.41 -6.53 5.43
C VAL A 400 -7.67 -8.02 5.18
N SER A 401 -7.88 -8.43 3.92
CA SER A 401 -8.00 -9.82 3.47
C SER A 401 -6.80 -10.65 3.91
N PRO A 402 -7.00 -11.83 4.54
CA PRO A 402 -5.90 -12.73 4.85
C PRO A 402 -5.24 -13.33 3.59
N PHE A 403 -5.85 -13.15 2.42
CA PHE A 403 -5.28 -13.52 1.11
C PHE A 403 -4.43 -12.40 0.49
N SER A 404 -4.58 -11.17 0.98
CA SER A 404 -3.72 -10.06 0.59
C SER A 404 -2.39 -10.12 1.34
N THR A 405 -1.36 -9.47 0.81
CA THR A 405 -0.04 -9.44 1.45
C THR A 405 -0.08 -8.86 2.87
N ASN A 406 -0.85 -7.80 3.11
CA ASN A 406 -0.92 -7.13 4.41
C ASN A 406 -1.63 -8.01 5.46
N GLY A 407 -2.81 -8.54 5.14
CA GLY A 407 -3.53 -9.45 6.04
C GLY A 407 -2.76 -10.74 6.33
N ALA A 408 -2.13 -11.34 5.30
CA ALA A 408 -1.31 -12.54 5.47
C ALA A 408 -0.14 -12.30 6.42
N LEU A 409 0.56 -11.16 6.31
CA LEU A 409 1.68 -10.80 7.18
C LEU A 409 1.27 -10.65 8.64
N VAL A 410 0.12 -10.01 8.91
CA VAL A 410 -0.37 -9.89 10.30
C VAL A 410 -0.76 -11.25 10.87
N VAL A 411 -1.49 -12.07 10.12
CA VAL A 411 -1.86 -13.42 10.58
C VAL A 411 -0.62 -14.28 10.81
N ALA A 412 0.37 -14.22 9.92
CA ALA A 412 1.62 -14.95 10.06
C ALA A 412 2.42 -14.52 11.30
N SER A 413 2.31 -13.25 11.68
CA SER A 413 2.96 -12.66 12.87
C SER A 413 2.29 -13.08 14.18
N ALA A 414 1.10 -13.68 14.14
CA ALA A 414 0.42 -14.15 15.33
C ALA A 414 1.09 -15.37 15.94
N ALA A 415 1.00 -15.47 17.27
CA ALA A 415 1.47 -16.62 18.01
C ALA A 415 0.77 -17.91 17.53
N PRO A 416 1.47 -19.07 17.54
CA PRO A 416 0.94 -20.31 16.98
C PRO A 416 -0.43 -20.73 17.54
N ASP A 417 -0.68 -20.46 18.81
CA ASP A 417 -1.93 -20.75 19.52
C ASP A 417 -3.10 -19.82 19.15
N GLU A 418 -2.81 -18.61 18.66
CA GLU A 418 -3.82 -17.59 18.33
C GLU A 418 -4.10 -17.48 16.83
N ARG A 419 -3.18 -17.98 15.99
CA ARG A 419 -3.17 -17.77 14.53
C ARG A 419 -4.45 -18.21 13.83
N GLU A 420 -4.94 -19.42 14.12
CA GLU A 420 -6.14 -19.96 13.45
C GLU A 420 -7.40 -19.13 13.78
N SER A 421 -7.56 -18.77 15.06
CA SER A 421 -8.65 -17.92 15.52
C SER A 421 -8.59 -16.52 14.89
N LEU A 422 -7.38 -15.94 14.82
CA LEU A 422 -7.16 -14.65 14.18
C LEU A 422 -7.47 -14.69 12.69
N TYR A 423 -7.01 -15.72 11.98
CA TYR A 423 -7.29 -15.93 10.56
C TYR A 423 -8.79 -15.99 10.27
N LYS A 424 -9.56 -16.78 11.04
CA LYS A 424 -11.03 -16.87 10.87
C LYS A 424 -11.72 -15.54 11.08
N ARG A 425 -11.27 -14.75 12.07
CA ARG A 425 -11.83 -13.42 12.35
C ARG A 425 -11.47 -12.41 11.26
N PHE A 426 -10.24 -12.45 10.76
CA PHE A 426 -9.81 -11.69 9.60
C PHE A 426 -10.71 -12.02 8.41
N LEU A 427 -10.90 -13.30 8.07
CA LEU A 427 -11.74 -13.73 6.97
C LEU A 427 -13.16 -13.14 7.03
N ILE A 428 -13.80 -13.17 8.21
CA ILE A 428 -15.14 -12.59 8.41
C ILE A 428 -15.11 -11.08 8.19
N TYR A 429 -14.15 -10.38 8.81
CA TYR A 429 -14.03 -8.93 8.67
C TYR A 429 -13.75 -8.53 7.22
N SER A 430 -12.87 -9.25 6.52
CA SER A 430 -12.56 -9.03 5.11
C SER A 430 -13.79 -9.21 4.24
N GLY A 431 -14.61 -10.25 4.47
CA GLY A 431 -15.87 -10.42 3.76
C GLY A 431 -16.81 -9.22 3.93
N LEU A 432 -16.90 -8.67 5.15
CA LEU A 432 -17.68 -7.45 5.41
C LEU A 432 -17.08 -6.22 4.71
N VAL A 433 -15.76 -6.06 4.72
CA VAL A 433 -15.10 -4.91 4.08
C VAL A 433 -15.18 -4.98 2.55
N VAL A 434 -15.06 -6.17 1.94
CA VAL A 434 -15.28 -6.34 0.50
C VAL A 434 -16.73 -6.01 0.12
N LEU A 435 -17.69 -6.40 0.97
CA LEU A 435 -19.10 -6.13 0.71
C LEU A 435 -19.48 -4.66 0.91
N PHE A 436 -19.04 -4.02 2.00
CA PHE A 436 -19.51 -2.69 2.40
C PHE A 436 -18.49 -1.57 2.17
N GLY A 437 -17.20 -1.87 2.08
CA GLY A 437 -16.14 -0.87 1.90
C GLY A 437 -16.29 -0.08 0.61
N PRO A 438 -16.35 -0.73 -0.58
CA PRO A 438 -16.57 -0.05 -1.85
C PRO A 438 -17.88 0.74 -1.89
N LEU A 439 -18.96 0.18 -1.35
CA LEU A 439 -20.26 0.85 -1.24
C LEU A 439 -20.16 2.13 -0.40
N LEU A 440 -19.48 2.05 0.75
CA LEU A 440 -19.30 3.20 1.64
C LEU A 440 -18.43 4.27 0.99
N ALA A 441 -17.33 3.90 0.32
CA ALA A 441 -16.48 4.85 -0.38
C ALA A 441 -17.25 5.58 -1.50
N TRP A 442 -18.03 4.83 -2.28
CA TRP A 442 -18.91 5.40 -3.31
C TRP A 442 -20.00 6.31 -2.74
N LEU A 443 -20.69 5.89 -1.66
CA LEU A 443 -21.72 6.70 -0.99
C LEU A 443 -21.17 8.01 -0.43
N LEU A 444 -19.95 8.00 0.09
CA LEU A 444 -19.34 9.18 0.72
C LEU A 444 -18.71 10.14 -0.29
N LEU A 445 -18.14 9.64 -1.38
CA LEU A 445 -17.28 10.43 -2.26
C LEU A 445 -17.87 10.66 -3.66
N VAL A 446 -18.73 9.76 -4.15
CA VAL A 446 -19.30 9.86 -5.50
C VAL A 446 -20.73 10.42 -5.46
N VAL A 447 -21.59 9.81 -4.64
CA VAL A 447 -23.03 10.16 -4.58
C VAL A 447 -23.30 11.63 -4.25
N PRO A 448 -22.60 12.28 -3.30
CA PRO A 448 -22.94 13.65 -2.94
C PRO A 448 -22.35 14.69 -3.92
N GLY A 449 -21.46 14.30 -4.85
CA GLY A 449 -20.93 15.18 -5.89
C GLY A 449 -20.16 16.40 -5.39
N TRP A 450 -19.58 16.33 -4.19
CA TRP A 450 -18.90 17.45 -3.53
C TRP A 450 -17.40 17.54 -3.87
N LEU A 451 -16.87 16.53 -4.59
CA LEU A 451 -15.48 16.41 -5.03
C LEU A 451 -15.36 16.50 -6.54
#